data_AF-A0AAU5GQZ0-F1
#
_entry.id   AF-A0AAU5GQZ0-F1
#
_cell.length_a   1.000
_cell.length_b   1.000
_cell.length_c   1.000
_cell.angle_alpha   90.00
_cell.angle_beta   90.00
_cell.angle_gamma   90.00
#
_symmetry.space_group_name_H-M   'P 1'
#
loop_
_entity.id
_entity.type
_entity.pdbx_description
1 polymer ?
#
loop_
_entity_poly.entity_id
_entity_poly.type
_entity_poly.pdbx_seq_one_letter_code
_entity_poly.pdbx_strand_id
1 'polypeptide(L)'
;MSTSRTTALVMASPLLLAAVGLVHPHALNPSTAAHWAGLHVLLLPVFPLLTVGLLVPLRGRPRRDLAGAATVVARVGCFVFAAYYTGLDAVAGIAAGTAAEHGATGAVQPLFARGDALGHAGVYALGVAALATCAVLFARHGLRVLPGAGILLAACWSFVDSHIFWPRGVFTMLGFAVGYGLLVVASADPA
;
A
#
# COMPACT_ATOMS: atom_id res chain seq x y z
N MET A 1 14.82 11.57 14.38
CA MET A 1 14.66 12.06 12.99
C MET A 1 13.78 13.30 13.04
N SER A 2 14.07 14.36 12.28
CA SER A 2 13.15 15.50 12.20
C SER A 2 11.83 15.08 11.54
N THR A 3 10.74 15.77 11.87
CA THR A 3 9.42 15.55 11.27
C THR A 3 9.49 15.52 9.75
N SER A 4 10.23 16.45 9.13
CA SER A 4 10.42 16.50 7.67
C SER A 4 11.03 15.23 7.09
N ARG A 5 12.06 14.65 7.73
CA ARG A 5 12.68 13.39 7.26
C ARG A 5 11.72 12.22 7.41
N THR A 6 10.96 12.17 8.50
CA THR A 6 9.95 11.13 8.75
C THR A 6 8.82 11.23 7.73
N THR A 7 8.32 12.43 7.46
CA THR A 7 7.30 12.71 6.44
C THR A 7 7.78 12.27 5.05
N ALA A 8 8.99 12.67 4.65
CA ALA A 8 9.56 12.23 3.37
C ALA A 8 9.67 10.70 3.27
N LEU A 9 10.10 10.04 4.35
CA LEU A 9 10.23 8.58 4.39
C LEU A 9 8.87 7.88 4.19
N VAL A 10 7.81 8.32 4.88
CA VAL A 10 6.50 7.66 4.77
C VAL A 10 5.77 7.96 3.46
N MET A 11 6.11 9.09 2.81
CA MET A 11 5.52 9.48 1.52
C MET A 11 6.25 8.87 0.31
N ALA A 12 7.48 8.38 0.48
CA ALA A 12 8.32 7.96 -0.63
C ALA A 12 7.69 6.84 -1.48
N SER A 13 7.24 5.75 -0.85
CA SER A 13 6.63 4.62 -1.57
C SER A 13 5.33 5.00 -2.28
N PRO A 14 4.31 5.63 -1.65
CA PRO A 14 3.10 6.01 -2.37
C PRO A 14 3.37 7.02 -3.49
N LEU A 15 4.29 7.97 -3.34
CA LEU A 15 4.62 8.91 -4.42
C LEU A 15 5.29 8.21 -5.61
N LEU A 16 6.19 7.25 -5.35
CA LEU A 16 6.81 6.46 -6.40
C LEU A 16 5.76 5.61 -7.15
N LEU A 17 4.83 4.99 -6.42
CA LEU A 17 3.73 4.22 -7.00
C LEU A 17 2.79 5.11 -7.82
N ALA A 18 2.51 6.33 -7.36
CA ALA A 18 1.74 7.31 -8.12
C ALA A 18 2.44 7.66 -9.44
N ALA A 19 3.76 7.86 -9.42
CA ALA A 19 4.55 8.15 -10.62
C ALA A 19 4.56 6.96 -11.60
N VAL A 20 4.72 5.72 -11.11
CA VAL A 20 4.62 4.51 -11.94
C VAL A 20 3.22 4.37 -12.54
N GLY A 21 2.17 4.68 -11.78
CA GLY A 21 0.79 4.62 -12.26
C GLY A 21 0.51 5.53 -13.46
N LEU A 22 1.27 6.62 -13.64
CA LEU A 22 1.16 7.50 -14.82
C LEU A 22 1.66 6.84 -16.12
N VAL A 23 2.57 5.88 -16.02
CA VAL A 23 3.18 5.18 -17.16
C VAL A 23 2.78 3.71 -17.24
N HIS A 24 1.93 3.26 -16.32
CA HIS A 24 1.45 1.88 -16.29
C HIS A 24 0.51 1.60 -17.47
N PRO A 25 0.69 0.49 -18.21
CA PRO A 25 -0.21 0.14 -19.30
C PRO A 25 -1.64 -0.13 -18.77
N HIS A 26 -2.66 0.35 -19.48
CA HIS A 26 -4.06 0.17 -19.09
C HIS A 26 -4.60 -1.24 -19.29
N ALA A 27 -3.96 -2.01 -20.17
CA ALA A 27 -4.37 -3.36 -20.49
C ALA A 27 -3.15 -4.22 -20.78
N LEU A 28 -3.24 -5.50 -20.41
CA LEU A 28 -2.27 -6.51 -20.78
C LEU A 28 -2.63 -7.11 -22.14
N ASN A 29 -1.76 -6.90 -23.12
CA ASN A 29 -1.84 -7.49 -24.46
C ASN A 29 -0.42 -7.69 -25.02
N PRO A 30 -0.23 -8.35 -26.17
CA PRO A 30 1.12 -8.65 -26.68
C PRO A 30 2.04 -7.44 -26.82
N SER A 31 1.53 -6.25 -27.15
CA SER A 31 2.37 -5.05 -27.30
C SER A 31 2.72 -4.36 -25.97
N THR A 32 2.02 -4.66 -24.89
CA THR A 32 2.26 -4.09 -23.55
C THR A 32 2.89 -5.08 -22.56
N ALA A 33 2.96 -6.36 -22.91
CA ALA A 33 3.31 -7.45 -22.02
C ALA A 33 4.70 -7.32 -21.37
N ALA A 34 5.72 -6.99 -22.16
CA ALA A 34 7.08 -6.80 -21.64
C ALA A 34 7.17 -5.61 -20.67
N HIS A 35 6.51 -4.49 -21.00
CA HIS A 35 6.45 -3.30 -20.13
C HIS A 35 5.69 -3.59 -18.84
N TRP A 36 4.56 -4.31 -18.94
CA TRP A 36 3.77 -4.76 -17.80
C TRP A 36 4.62 -5.60 -16.84
N ALA A 37 5.24 -6.68 -17.33
CA ALA A 37 6.06 -7.56 -16.50
C ALA A 37 7.25 -6.82 -15.88
N GLY A 38 7.95 -5.99 -16.68
CA GLY A 38 9.10 -5.20 -16.23
C GLY A 38 8.73 -4.21 -15.12
N LEU A 39 7.61 -3.51 -15.25
CA LEU A 39 7.10 -2.64 -14.17
C LEU A 39 6.82 -3.44 -12.90
N HIS A 40 6.17 -4.60 -13.01
CA HIS A 40 5.86 -5.40 -11.82
C HIS A 40 7.08 -6.02 -11.15
N VAL A 41 8.19 -6.27 -11.86
CA VAL A 41 9.48 -6.61 -11.22
C VAL A 41 9.98 -5.45 -10.34
N LEU A 42 9.85 -4.21 -10.81
CA LEU A 42 10.23 -3.02 -10.04
C LEU A 42 9.28 -2.75 -8.88
N LEU A 43 7.98 -3.02 -9.06
CA LEU A 43 6.93 -2.77 -8.07
C LEU A 43 6.94 -3.79 -6.93
N LEU A 44 7.42 -5.01 -7.20
CA LEU A 44 7.50 -6.12 -6.24
C LEU A 44 8.15 -5.71 -4.90
N PRO A 45 9.28 -4.99 -4.85
CA PRO A 45 9.84 -4.44 -3.61
C PRO A 45 9.20 -3.12 -3.15
N VAL A 46 8.50 -2.38 -4.02
CA VAL A 46 7.97 -1.03 -3.71
C VAL A 46 6.62 -1.10 -3.00
N PHE A 47 5.68 -1.93 -3.46
CA PHE A 47 4.39 -2.09 -2.80
C PHE A 47 4.47 -2.44 -1.31
N PRO A 48 5.28 -3.43 -0.86
CA PRO A 48 5.37 -3.73 0.57
C PRO A 48 5.89 -2.55 1.39
N LEU A 49 6.61 -1.59 0.79
CA LEU A 49 7.05 -0.37 1.46
C LEU A 49 5.93 0.63 1.73
N LEU A 50 4.70 0.44 1.23
CA LEU A 50 3.54 1.22 1.71
C LEU A 50 3.35 1.06 3.22
N THR A 51 3.68 -0.12 3.76
CA THR A 51 3.57 -0.41 5.20
C THR A 51 4.43 0.50 6.08
N VAL A 52 5.49 1.10 5.54
CA VAL A 52 6.37 2.04 6.25
C VAL A 52 5.57 3.20 6.83
N GLY A 53 4.56 3.69 6.10
CA GLY A 53 3.68 4.77 6.57
C GLY A 53 2.85 4.42 7.81
N LEU A 54 2.60 3.14 8.05
CA LEU A 54 1.90 2.63 9.24
C LEU A 54 2.87 2.25 10.37
N LEU A 55 4.01 1.63 10.01
CA LEU A 55 4.96 1.11 10.99
C LEU A 55 5.81 2.20 11.64
N VAL A 56 6.14 3.27 10.91
CA VAL A 56 6.97 4.36 11.43
C VAL A 56 6.29 5.13 12.58
N PRO A 57 5.01 5.52 12.51
CA PRO A 57 4.30 6.10 13.65
C PRO A 57 4.16 5.15 14.85
N LEU A 58 4.24 3.83 14.62
CA LEU A 58 4.13 2.78 15.64
C LEU A 58 5.48 2.24 16.14
N ARG A 59 6.57 3.00 15.96
CA ARG A 59 7.89 2.65 16.48
C ARG A 59 7.88 2.45 18.01
N GLY A 60 8.75 1.56 18.49
CA GLY A 60 8.85 1.20 19.90
C GLY A 60 8.23 -0.15 20.24
N ARG A 61 8.25 -0.53 21.53
CA ARG A 61 7.68 -1.79 22.00
C ARG A 61 6.17 -1.63 22.26
N PRO A 62 5.32 -2.56 21.80
CA PRO A 62 3.91 -2.57 22.19
C PRO A 62 3.76 -2.65 23.70
N ARG A 63 2.83 -1.89 24.25
CA ARG A 63 2.47 -1.92 25.69
C ARG A 63 1.59 -3.14 25.99
N ARG A 64 1.40 -3.48 27.26
CA ARG A 64 0.46 -4.53 27.70
C ARG A 64 -0.95 -3.96 27.92
N ASP A 65 -1.46 -3.24 26.94
CA ASP A 65 -2.78 -2.61 26.94
C ASP A 65 -3.45 -2.72 25.55
N LEU A 66 -4.67 -2.19 25.41
CA LEU A 66 -5.42 -2.24 24.15
C LEU A 66 -4.67 -1.57 22.99
N ALA A 67 -3.96 -0.46 23.25
CA ALA A 67 -3.15 0.22 22.24
C ALA A 67 -1.95 -0.63 21.81
N GLY A 68 -1.37 -1.38 22.73
CA GLY A 68 -0.35 -2.39 22.44
C GLY A 68 -0.89 -3.54 21.58
N ALA A 69 -2.06 -4.09 21.90
CA ALA A 69 -2.71 -5.13 21.10
C ALA A 69 -3.00 -4.62 19.68
N ALA A 70 -3.56 -3.42 19.53
CA ALA A 70 -3.79 -2.78 18.24
C ALA A 70 -2.47 -2.54 17.46
N THR A 71 -1.38 -2.21 18.15
CA THR A 71 -0.04 -2.10 17.52
C THR A 71 0.42 -3.44 16.94
N VAL A 72 0.16 -4.56 17.62
CA VAL A 72 0.48 -5.90 17.10
C VAL A 72 -0.39 -6.22 15.89
N VAL A 73 -1.70 -5.96 15.96
CA VAL A 73 -2.62 -6.14 14.83
C VAL A 73 -2.14 -5.35 13.61
N ALA A 74 -1.75 -4.08 13.79
CA ALA A 74 -1.22 -3.26 12.71
C ALA A 74 0.04 -3.87 12.07
N ARG A 75 0.98 -4.38 12.87
CA ARG A 75 2.21 -5.00 12.37
C ARG A 75 1.95 -6.31 11.63
N VAL A 76 1.07 -7.17 12.16
CA VAL A 76 0.67 -8.41 11.51
C VAL A 76 -0.05 -8.10 10.19
N GLY A 77 -0.98 -7.15 10.18
CA GLY A 77 -1.66 -6.73 8.96
C GLY A 77 -0.70 -6.16 7.91
N CYS A 78 0.31 -5.37 8.32
CA CYS A 78 1.37 -4.92 7.43
C CYS A 78 2.18 -6.08 6.85
N PHE A 79 2.55 -7.07 7.66
CA PHE A 79 3.26 -8.26 7.20
C PHE A 79 2.43 -9.08 6.20
N VAL A 80 1.16 -9.32 6.51
CA VAL A 80 0.24 -10.05 5.63
C VAL A 80 0.06 -9.29 4.32
N PHE A 81 -0.18 -7.98 4.37
CA PHE A 81 -0.23 -7.16 3.16
C PHE A 81 1.05 -7.29 2.34
N ALA A 82 2.22 -7.09 2.95
CA ALA A 82 3.49 -7.17 2.24
C ALA A 82 3.68 -8.54 1.55
N ALA A 83 3.39 -9.64 2.25
CA ALA A 83 3.53 -10.98 1.69
C ALA A 83 2.54 -11.25 0.54
N TYR A 84 1.26 -10.98 0.76
CA TYR A 84 0.21 -11.29 -0.22
C TYR A 84 0.24 -10.36 -1.43
N TYR A 85 0.54 -9.07 -1.23
CA TYR A 85 0.60 -8.11 -2.32
C TYR A 85 1.84 -8.30 -3.20
N THR A 86 2.98 -8.66 -2.61
CA THR A 86 4.13 -9.16 -3.38
C THR A 86 3.78 -10.44 -4.15
N GLY A 87 2.98 -11.35 -3.56
CA GLY A 87 2.45 -12.51 -4.25
C GLY A 87 1.56 -12.15 -5.45
N LEU A 88 0.67 -11.17 -5.31
CA LEU A 88 -0.12 -10.62 -6.42
C LEU A 88 0.79 -10.14 -7.55
N ASP A 89 1.83 -9.35 -7.25
CA ASP A 89 2.74 -8.81 -8.26
C ASP A 89 3.50 -9.91 -8.98
N ALA A 90 3.93 -10.95 -8.26
CA ALA A 90 4.60 -12.10 -8.86
C ALA A 90 3.68 -12.86 -9.84
N VAL A 91 2.39 -13.02 -9.50
CA VAL A 91 1.44 -13.83 -10.27
C VAL A 91 0.77 -13.02 -11.39
N ALA A 92 0.06 -11.94 -11.05
CA ALA A 92 -0.69 -11.12 -12.01
C ALA A 92 0.20 -10.12 -12.75
N GLY A 93 1.26 -9.65 -12.11
CA GLY A 93 2.19 -8.72 -12.72
C GLY A 93 3.17 -9.45 -13.64
N ILE A 94 4.08 -10.20 -13.03
CA ILE A 94 5.22 -10.80 -13.71
C ILE A 94 4.78 -12.02 -14.53
N ALA A 95 4.19 -13.05 -13.90
CA ALA A 95 3.88 -14.29 -14.61
C ALA A 95 2.84 -14.10 -15.71
N ALA A 96 1.76 -13.33 -15.48
CA ALA A 96 0.77 -13.06 -16.52
C ALA A 96 1.35 -12.20 -17.66
N GLY A 97 2.18 -11.21 -17.34
CA GLY A 97 2.92 -10.41 -18.32
C GLY A 97 3.81 -11.27 -19.21
N THR A 98 4.65 -12.12 -18.61
CA THR A 98 5.52 -13.06 -19.34
C THR A 98 4.71 -14.06 -20.17
N ALA A 99 3.60 -14.59 -19.65
CA ALA A 99 2.73 -15.49 -20.41
C ALA A 99 2.14 -14.80 -21.65
N ALA A 100 1.65 -13.57 -21.51
CA ALA A 100 1.12 -12.80 -22.63
C ALA A 100 2.19 -12.47 -23.68
N GLU A 101 3.40 -12.12 -23.24
CA GLU A 101 4.56 -11.84 -24.11
C GLU A 101 4.91 -13.06 -24.98
N HIS A 102 4.82 -14.27 -24.42
CA HIS A 102 5.16 -15.52 -25.11
C HIS A 102 3.94 -16.22 -25.75
N GLY A 103 2.81 -15.53 -25.90
CA GLY A 103 1.63 -16.04 -26.59
C GLY A 103 0.81 -17.09 -25.82
N ALA A 104 1.10 -17.32 -24.53
CA ALA A 104 0.37 -18.24 -23.65
C ALA A 104 -0.92 -17.61 -23.10
N THR A 105 -1.77 -17.08 -23.98
CA THR A 105 -2.97 -16.29 -23.62
C THR A 105 -3.97 -17.06 -22.77
N GLY A 106 -4.05 -18.39 -22.92
CA GLY A 106 -4.89 -19.25 -22.09
C GLY A 106 -4.54 -19.29 -20.60
N ALA A 107 -3.31 -18.91 -20.22
CA ALA A 107 -2.87 -18.87 -18.83
C ALA A 107 -3.13 -17.50 -18.15
N VAL A 108 -3.34 -16.43 -18.92
CA VAL A 108 -3.42 -15.04 -18.39
C VAL A 108 -4.58 -14.86 -17.43
N GLN A 109 -5.79 -15.28 -17.81
CA GLN A 109 -6.98 -15.09 -16.98
C GLN A 109 -6.93 -15.89 -15.65
N PRO A 110 -6.53 -17.18 -15.65
CA PRO A 110 -6.29 -17.91 -14.40
C PRO A 110 -5.26 -17.24 -13.48
N LEU A 111 -4.19 -16.67 -14.05
CA LEU A 111 -3.17 -15.95 -13.28
C LEU A 111 -3.74 -14.67 -12.66
N PHE A 112 -4.52 -13.89 -13.40
CA PHE A 112 -5.22 -12.73 -12.84
C PHE A 112 -6.17 -13.12 -11.72
N ALA A 113 -7.02 -14.14 -11.90
CA ALA A 113 -7.93 -14.59 -10.86
C ALA A 113 -7.21 -15.00 -9.56
N ARG A 114 -6.02 -15.60 -9.66
CA ARG A 114 -5.19 -15.92 -8.48
C ARG A 114 -4.50 -14.69 -7.91
N GLY A 115 -3.96 -13.82 -8.75
CA GLY A 115 -3.40 -12.54 -8.33
C GLY A 115 -4.42 -11.71 -7.57
N ASP A 116 -5.63 -11.53 -8.10
CA ASP A 116 -6.71 -10.77 -7.47
C ASP A 116 -7.11 -11.34 -6.10
N ALA A 117 -7.16 -12.67 -5.96
CA ALA A 117 -7.44 -13.29 -4.67
C ALA A 117 -6.35 -12.97 -3.62
N LEU A 118 -5.07 -12.99 -4.03
CA LEU A 118 -3.97 -12.57 -3.17
C LEU A 118 -4.05 -11.07 -2.86
N GLY A 119 -4.33 -10.25 -3.87
CA GLY A 119 -4.51 -8.81 -3.78
C GLY A 119 -5.56 -8.44 -2.76
N HIS A 120 -6.78 -8.97 -2.89
CA HIS A 120 -7.87 -8.71 -1.95
C HIS A 120 -7.48 -9.06 -0.51
N ALA A 121 -6.89 -10.24 -0.29
CA ALA A 121 -6.42 -10.63 1.05
C ALA A 121 -5.39 -9.62 1.60
N GLY A 122 -4.43 -9.21 0.78
CA GLY A 122 -3.44 -8.20 1.14
C GLY A 122 -4.07 -6.84 1.45
N VAL A 123 -4.96 -6.33 0.60
CA VAL A 123 -5.58 -5.01 0.76
C VAL A 123 -6.48 -4.96 1.99
N TYR A 124 -7.24 -6.03 2.29
CA TYR A 124 -8.02 -6.09 3.52
C TYR A 124 -7.10 -6.09 4.76
N ALA A 125 -5.97 -6.80 4.71
CA ALA A 125 -4.99 -6.77 5.79
C ALA A 125 -4.38 -5.37 5.98
N LEU A 126 -4.11 -4.64 4.89
CA LEU A 126 -3.65 -3.25 4.93
C LEU A 126 -4.71 -2.32 5.54
N GLY A 127 -5.98 -2.48 5.16
CA GLY A 127 -7.09 -1.72 5.73
C GLY A 127 -7.25 -1.94 7.24
N VAL A 128 -7.18 -3.20 7.69
CA VAL A 128 -7.15 -3.54 9.12
C VAL A 128 -5.94 -2.90 9.82
N ALA A 129 -4.77 -2.95 9.19
CA ALA A 129 -3.56 -2.34 9.74
C ALA A 129 -3.67 -0.81 9.85
N ALA A 130 -4.27 -0.16 8.85
CA ALA A 130 -4.51 1.28 8.84
C ALA A 130 -5.49 1.68 9.94
N LEU A 131 -6.62 0.96 10.08
CA LEU A 131 -7.59 1.18 11.15
C LEU A 131 -6.95 1.04 12.54
N ALA A 132 -6.19 -0.03 12.76
CA ALA A 132 -5.49 -0.26 14.02
C ALA A 132 -4.44 0.83 14.30
N THR A 133 -3.69 1.25 13.29
CA THR A 133 -2.72 2.34 13.41
C THR A 133 -3.40 3.65 13.78
N CYS A 134 -4.47 4.02 13.08
CA CYS A 134 -5.26 5.22 13.36
C CYS A 134 -5.85 5.18 14.77
N ALA A 135 -6.35 4.03 15.24
CA ALA A 135 -6.87 3.88 16.60
C ALA A 135 -5.78 4.11 17.67
N VAL A 136 -4.57 3.56 17.46
CA VAL A 136 -3.43 3.78 18.36
C VAL A 136 -3.01 5.25 18.38
N LEU A 137 -2.92 5.89 17.21
CA LEU A 137 -2.53 7.29 17.12
C LEU A 137 -3.60 8.22 17.70
N PHE A 138 -4.87 7.92 17.48
CA PHE A 138 -5.98 8.65 18.08
C PHE A 138 -5.95 8.58 19.61
N ALA A 139 -5.71 7.39 20.18
CA ALA A 139 -5.58 7.23 21.63
C ALA A 139 -4.39 8.02 22.22
N ARG A 140 -3.35 8.31 21.43
CA ARG A 140 -2.15 9.05 21.86
C ARG A 140 -2.22 10.56 21.63
N HIS A 141 -2.84 10.98 20.53
CA HIS A 141 -2.76 12.36 20.03
C HIS A 141 -4.13 13.01 19.79
N GLY A 142 -5.22 12.29 20.09
CA GLY A 142 -6.59 12.79 20.04
C GLY A 142 -7.07 13.17 18.63
N LEU A 143 -7.96 14.17 18.58
CA LEU A 143 -8.66 14.60 17.36
C LEU A 143 -7.73 15.09 16.24
N ARG A 144 -6.48 15.47 16.55
CA ARG A 144 -5.47 15.93 15.57
C ARG A 144 -5.20 14.91 14.47
N VAL A 145 -5.44 13.63 14.76
CA VAL A 145 -5.19 12.50 13.86
C VAL A 145 -6.29 12.33 12.81
N LEU A 146 -7.50 12.86 13.06
CA LEU A 146 -8.69 12.59 12.25
C LEU A 146 -8.55 12.97 10.76
N PRO A 147 -7.97 14.12 10.37
CA PRO A 147 -7.82 14.45 8.95
C PRO A 147 -6.96 13.45 8.19
N GLY A 148 -5.80 13.08 8.74
CA GLY A 148 -4.91 12.08 8.15
C GLY A 148 -5.54 10.68 8.13
N ALA A 149 -6.23 10.30 9.21
CA ALA A 149 -6.93 9.03 9.30
C ALA A 149 -8.07 8.91 8.27
N GLY A 150 -8.89 9.95 8.11
CA GLY A 150 -9.99 9.96 7.15
C GLY A 150 -9.50 9.78 5.72
N ILE A 151 -8.48 10.53 5.32
CA ILE A 151 -7.87 10.43 3.98
C ILE A 151 -7.26 9.04 3.77
N LEU A 152 -6.50 8.54 4.74
CA LEU A 152 -5.87 7.21 4.65
C LEU A 152 -6.90 6.08 4.51
N LEU A 153 -7.99 6.12 5.29
CA LEU A 153 -9.03 5.09 5.22
C LEU A 153 -9.83 5.16 3.92
N ALA A 154 -10.11 6.37 3.42
CA ALA A 154 -10.70 6.55 2.09
C ALA A 154 -9.79 6.01 0.98
N ALA A 155 -8.47 6.25 1.09
CA ALA A 155 -7.49 5.67 0.17
C ALA A 155 -7.46 4.13 0.27
N CYS A 156 -7.49 3.55 1.48
CA CYS A 156 -7.57 2.10 1.67
C CYS A 156 -8.83 1.51 1.02
N TRP A 157 -9.96 2.21 1.10
CA TRP A 157 -11.20 1.80 0.43
C TRP A 157 -11.05 1.82 -1.09
N SER A 158 -10.53 2.92 -1.66
CA SER A 158 -10.26 3.01 -3.10
C SER A 158 -9.25 1.95 -3.58
N PHE A 159 -8.32 1.55 -2.72
CA PHE A 159 -7.27 0.58 -3.03
C PHE A 159 -7.78 -0.86 -3.20
N VAL A 160 -9.00 -1.16 -2.73
CA VAL A 160 -9.62 -2.49 -2.85
C VAL A 160 -9.71 -2.93 -4.30
N ASP A 161 -10.02 -2.00 -5.20
CA ASP A 161 -10.28 -2.27 -6.61
C ASP A 161 -9.51 -1.35 -7.58
N SER A 162 -8.79 -0.33 -7.10
CA SER A 162 -7.82 0.41 -7.92
C SER A 162 -6.58 0.82 -7.15
N HIS A 163 -5.49 0.16 -7.53
CA HIS A 163 -4.21 0.28 -6.84
C HIS A 163 -3.27 1.29 -7.47
N ILE A 164 -2.91 1.14 -8.75
CA ILE A 164 -2.00 2.09 -9.43
C ILE A 164 -2.50 2.55 -10.80
N PHE A 165 -3.53 1.89 -11.34
CA PHE A 165 -4.07 2.21 -12.64
C PHE A 165 -4.62 3.63 -12.71
N TRP A 166 -4.14 4.41 -13.68
CA TRP A 166 -4.63 5.75 -13.93
C TRP A 166 -6.13 5.75 -14.32
N PRO A 167 -6.92 6.74 -13.86
CA PRO A 167 -6.54 7.83 -12.97
C PRO A 167 -6.66 7.50 -11.48
N ARG A 168 -7.60 6.62 -11.12
CA ARG A 168 -8.02 6.44 -9.74
C ARG A 168 -6.91 5.90 -8.84
N GLY A 169 -6.13 4.92 -9.32
CA GLY A 169 -5.02 4.34 -8.56
C GLY A 169 -3.95 5.37 -8.21
N VAL A 170 -3.65 6.29 -9.14
CA VAL A 170 -2.71 7.40 -8.87
C VAL A 170 -3.24 8.31 -7.77
N PHE A 171 -4.53 8.69 -7.82
CA PHE A 171 -5.14 9.46 -6.72
C PHE A 171 -5.21 8.69 -5.41
N THR A 172 -5.42 7.37 -5.45
CA THR A 172 -5.34 6.49 -4.27
C THR A 172 -3.95 6.60 -3.62
N MET A 173 -2.88 6.48 -4.42
CA MET A 173 -1.50 6.59 -3.93
C MET A 173 -1.18 7.99 -3.38
N LEU A 174 -1.64 9.06 -4.05
CA LEU A 174 -1.52 10.41 -3.50
C LEU A 174 -2.27 10.56 -2.17
N GLY A 175 -3.44 9.93 -2.04
CA GLY A 175 -4.19 9.84 -0.78
C GLY A 175 -3.40 9.17 0.34
N PHE A 176 -2.74 8.03 0.05
CA PHE A 176 -1.82 7.40 1.00
C PHE A 176 -0.68 8.34 1.43
N ALA A 177 -0.03 9.01 0.47
CA ALA A 177 1.05 9.95 0.77
C ALA A 177 0.60 11.10 1.69
N VAL A 178 -0.53 11.74 1.35
CA VAL A 178 -1.10 12.84 2.15
C VAL A 178 -1.54 12.33 3.53
N GLY A 179 -2.24 11.19 3.59
CA GLY A 179 -2.68 10.57 4.83
C GLY A 179 -1.51 10.29 5.77
N TYR A 180 -0.45 9.62 5.28
CA TYR A 180 0.75 9.34 6.06
C TYR A 180 1.47 10.61 6.53
N GLY A 181 1.62 11.61 5.65
CA GLY A 181 2.24 12.89 6.00
C GLY A 181 1.49 13.60 7.13
N LEU A 182 0.15 13.65 7.05
CA LEU A 182 -0.69 14.24 8.09
C LEU A 182 -0.64 13.47 9.40
N LEU A 183 -0.61 12.14 9.37
CA LEU A 183 -0.45 11.32 10.59
C LEU A 183 0.88 11.60 11.29
N VAL A 184 1.97 11.73 10.53
CA VAL A 184 3.30 12.06 11.07
C VAL A 184 3.31 13.47 11.69
N VAL A 185 2.75 14.46 11.00
CA VAL A 185 2.67 15.85 11.51
C VAL A 185 1.78 15.94 12.75
N ALA A 186 0.65 15.24 12.77
CA ALA A 186 -0.25 15.19 13.93
C ALA A 186 0.38 14.53 15.16
N SER A 187 1.31 13.58 14.94
CA SER A 187 2.01 12.84 15.99
C SER A 187 3.32 13.50 16.45
N ALA A 188 3.73 14.61 15.81
CA ALA A 188 4.86 15.39 16.28
C ALA A 188 4.43 16.27 17.47
N ASP A 189 5.17 16.19 18.58
CA ASP A 189 4.96 17.07 19.73
C ASP A 189 5.15 18.54 19.29
N PRO A 190 4.35 19.49 19.81
CA PRO A 190 4.68 20.90 19.70
C PRO A 190 6.03 21.10 20.40
N ALA A 191 7.01 21.63 19.66
CA ALA A 191 8.25 22.11 20.25
C ALA A 191 7.99 23.25 21.23
#